data_AF-A0A922IBS6-F1
#
_entry.id   AF-A0A922IBS6-F1
#
_cell.length_a   1.000
_cell.length_b   1.000
_cell.length_c   1.000
_cell.angle_alpha   90.00
_cell.angle_beta   90.00
_cell.angle_gamma   90.00
#
_symmetry.space_group_name_H-M   'P 1'
#
loop_
_entity.id
_entity.type
_entity.pdbx_description
1 polymer ?
#
loop_
_entity_poly.entity_id
_entity_poly.type
_entity_poly.pdbx_seq_one_letter_code
_entity_poly.pdbx_strand_id
1 'polypeptide(L)'
;MLMARQYGAFNVFRRLQNQQQANDNLSQFSTDSTASSEGILIAAGDIRRRLNESVASKDNNFNRFCPEDPSAAALKEPWDEKVSRIRESSPYGHIKSWHLVAAIIKCGDDLRQEMMVYQVLETLKSIWEQERVPLWLKPYAILSTSPDSGIIEPILNSISLHQIKKHCQISLLEYFVREFGGGSMSSELFLTARNNFVQSCAAYSIVSYLMQVKDRHNGNILLDNEGHLIHIDFGFILSNSPRNLGFENSPFKLTQEFVDVMGGNKSDMFEYFKILILQGLVAARKHTERLVTLIEILITSPSMSACFSNTASILRSFRDRFHMNMTEQQLQQHVDTLVDTSIHSITTKLYDGFQYFTNGIF
;
A
#
# COMPACT_ATOMS: atom_id res chain seq x y z
N MET A 1 -16.19 -2.14 -11.94
CA MET A 1 -16.81 -3.48 -12.08
C MET A 1 -16.31 -4.25 -13.34
N LEU A 2 -15.03 -4.15 -13.72
CA LEU A 2 -14.50 -4.84 -14.92
C LEU A 2 -13.11 -5.49 -14.73
N MET A 3 -12.31 -5.04 -13.76
CA MET A 3 -11.02 -5.65 -13.37
C MET A 3 -11.10 -7.15 -12.99
N ALA A 4 -12.26 -7.65 -12.59
CA ALA A 4 -12.43 -9.04 -12.13
C ALA A 4 -12.62 -10.10 -13.25
N ARG A 5 -12.73 -9.71 -14.53
CA ARG A 5 -13.08 -10.66 -15.62
C ARG A 5 -11.99 -10.97 -16.65
N GLN A 6 -10.87 -10.25 -16.67
CA GLN A 6 -9.93 -10.35 -17.80
C GLN A 6 -8.79 -11.38 -17.63
N TYR A 7 -8.58 -11.93 -16.42
CA TYR A 7 -7.49 -12.87 -16.13
C TYR A 7 -7.80 -14.36 -16.44
N GLY A 8 -8.99 -14.69 -16.95
CA GLY A 8 -9.40 -16.07 -17.23
C GLY A 8 -8.86 -16.69 -18.53
N ALA A 9 -8.28 -15.89 -19.44
CA ALA A 9 -8.07 -16.31 -20.83
C ALA A 9 -6.74 -17.04 -21.14
N PHE A 10 -5.74 -17.00 -20.25
CA PHE A 10 -4.39 -17.53 -20.55
C PHE A 10 -4.20 -19.05 -20.30
N ASN A 11 -5.18 -19.73 -19.70
CA ASN A 11 -5.01 -21.11 -19.20
C ASN A 11 -5.29 -22.25 -20.20
N VAL A 12 -5.53 -21.95 -21.49
CA VAL A 12 -5.86 -22.99 -22.49
C VAL A 12 -4.63 -23.55 -23.21
N PHE A 13 -3.53 -22.79 -23.34
CA PHE A 13 -2.44 -23.14 -24.28
C PHE A 13 -1.25 -23.92 -23.73
N ARG A 14 -1.21 -24.25 -22.42
CA ARG A 14 -0.04 -24.94 -21.81
C ARG A 14 -0.24 -26.44 -21.51
N ARG A 15 -1.37 -27.03 -21.92
CA ARG A 15 -1.77 -28.39 -21.52
C ARG A 15 -1.32 -29.54 -22.44
N LEU A 16 -0.42 -29.30 -23.40
CA LEU A 16 -0.12 -30.24 -24.50
C LEU A 16 1.38 -30.56 -24.74
N GLN A 17 2.30 -30.33 -23.78
CA GLN A 17 3.73 -30.63 -24.01
C GLN A 17 4.49 -31.44 -22.95
N ASN A 18 3.94 -31.68 -21.75
CA ASN A 18 4.61 -32.50 -20.73
C ASN A 18 3.88 -33.83 -20.47
N GLN A 19 3.91 -34.71 -21.48
CA GLN A 19 3.78 -36.16 -21.29
C GLN A 19 4.94 -36.85 -22.01
N GLN A 20 6.09 -36.99 -21.32
CA GLN A 20 7.01 -38.12 -21.54
C GLN A 20 8.08 -38.17 -20.43
N GLN A 21 8.56 -39.39 -20.16
CA GLN A 21 9.67 -39.76 -19.29
C GLN A 21 9.44 -39.65 -17.76
N ALA A 22 8.68 -40.62 -17.25
CA ALA A 22 9.13 -41.34 -16.07
C ALA A 22 10.04 -42.52 -16.51
N ASN A 23 11.16 -42.74 -15.81
CA ASN A 23 11.45 -44.00 -15.10
C ASN A 23 12.88 -44.04 -14.53
N ASP A 24 12.95 -44.35 -13.23
CA ASP A 24 13.89 -45.25 -12.54
C ASP A 24 15.42 -45.08 -12.66
N ASN A 25 16.08 -44.88 -11.51
CA ASN A 25 16.78 -46.00 -10.85
C ASN A 25 17.08 -45.74 -9.35
N LEU A 26 17.24 -46.83 -8.59
CA LEU A 26 17.36 -46.88 -7.12
C LEU A 26 18.81 -46.84 -6.58
N SER A 27 18.92 -46.80 -5.23
CA SER A 27 20.03 -47.27 -4.35
C SER A 27 21.04 -46.21 -3.87
N GLN A 28 21.61 -46.24 -2.63
CA GLN A 28 21.24 -46.85 -1.32
C GLN A 28 22.21 -46.35 -0.20
N PHE A 29 21.75 -46.26 1.08
CA PHE A 29 22.52 -46.07 2.36
C PHE A 29 23.40 -44.79 2.50
N SER A 30 23.35 -43.97 3.57
CA SER A 30 23.72 -44.18 5.00
C SER A 30 25.21 -44.51 5.20
N THR A 31 25.99 -43.97 6.15
CA THR A 31 25.72 -43.07 7.30
C THR A 31 26.52 -41.73 7.15
N ASP A 32 26.84 -40.84 8.11
CA ASP A 32 26.82 -40.85 9.59
C ASP A 32 26.79 -39.42 10.22
N SER A 33 27.02 -39.27 11.52
CA SER A 33 27.22 -37.98 12.21
C SER A 33 28.17 -38.08 13.41
N THR A 34 29.13 -37.15 13.55
CA THR A 34 29.89 -36.96 14.80
C THR A 34 30.09 -35.48 15.09
N ALA A 35 29.98 -35.11 16.38
CA ALA A 35 30.15 -33.76 16.89
C ALA A 35 31.36 -33.69 17.82
N SER A 36 32.07 -32.57 17.83
CA SER A 36 33.01 -32.20 18.89
C SER A 36 33.06 -30.68 19.06
N SER A 37 33.27 -30.23 20.29
CA SER A 37 33.12 -28.84 20.73
C SER A 37 34.48 -28.24 21.08
N GLU A 38 34.85 -27.13 20.43
CA GLU A 38 35.96 -26.27 20.86
C GLU A 38 35.58 -24.78 20.77
N GLY A 39 36.08 -23.98 21.72
CA GLY A 39 35.67 -22.59 21.91
C GLY A 39 36.22 -21.65 20.84
N ILE A 40 35.33 -20.97 20.11
CA ILE A 40 35.71 -20.08 19.01
C ILE A 40 36.04 -18.66 19.52
N LEU A 41 37.32 -18.31 19.48
CA LEU A 41 37.77 -16.91 19.49
C LEU A 41 37.30 -16.23 18.19
N ILE A 42 36.30 -15.34 18.29
CA ILE A 42 35.73 -14.67 17.12
C ILE A 42 36.65 -13.52 16.70
N ALA A 43 37.35 -13.67 15.57
CA ALA A 43 38.14 -12.59 14.99
C ALA A 43 37.23 -11.47 14.45
N ALA A 44 37.70 -10.23 14.44
CA ALA A 44 36.93 -9.09 13.90
C ALA A 44 36.53 -9.26 12.42
N GLY A 45 37.30 -10.07 11.66
CA GLY A 45 36.93 -10.50 10.30
C GLY A 45 35.69 -11.40 10.26
N ASP A 46 35.52 -12.31 11.22
CA ASP A 46 34.31 -13.13 11.34
C ASP A 46 33.10 -12.31 11.80
N ILE A 47 33.28 -11.28 12.63
CA ILE A 47 32.19 -10.33 12.96
C ILE A 47 31.74 -9.60 11.69
N ARG A 48 32.68 -9.13 10.86
CA ARG A 48 32.37 -8.47 9.59
C ARG A 48 31.76 -9.42 8.56
N ARG A 49 32.19 -10.69 8.53
CA ARG A 49 31.57 -11.72 7.68
C ARG A 49 30.15 -12.02 8.17
N ARG A 50 29.93 -12.23 9.48
CA ARG A 50 28.60 -12.44 10.07
C ARG A 50 27.66 -11.25 9.90
N LEU A 51 28.16 -10.01 9.91
CA LEU A 51 27.36 -8.82 9.58
C LEU A 51 26.97 -8.79 8.10
N ASN A 52 27.89 -9.11 7.19
CA ASN A 52 27.55 -9.27 5.77
C ASN A 52 26.60 -10.46 5.53
N GLU A 53 26.78 -11.57 6.24
CA GLU A 53 25.90 -12.74 6.23
C GLU A 53 24.53 -12.39 6.81
N SER A 54 24.41 -11.54 7.84
CA SER A 54 23.12 -11.08 8.39
C SER A 54 22.41 -10.06 7.49
N VAL A 55 23.18 -9.29 6.71
CA VAL A 55 22.64 -8.37 5.68
C VAL A 55 22.24 -9.15 4.42
N ALA A 56 22.95 -10.24 4.10
CA ALA A 56 22.59 -11.16 3.02
C ALA A 56 21.46 -12.13 3.42
N SER A 57 21.34 -12.49 4.70
CA SER A 57 20.21 -13.22 5.28
C SER A 57 19.00 -12.31 5.55
N LYS A 58 18.89 -11.20 4.81
CA LYS A 58 17.59 -10.69 4.38
C LYS A 58 16.97 -11.68 3.38
N ASP A 59 16.72 -12.90 3.86
CA ASP A 59 15.78 -13.81 3.24
C ASP A 59 14.42 -13.10 3.31
N ASN A 60 14.00 -12.53 2.18
CA ASN A 60 12.67 -11.95 2.00
C ASN A 60 11.65 -13.10 2.11
N ASN A 61 11.28 -13.44 3.34
CA ASN A 61 10.58 -14.68 3.70
C ASN A 61 9.08 -14.72 3.31
N PHE A 62 8.70 -13.90 2.33
CA PHE A 62 7.37 -13.79 1.73
C PHE A 62 6.85 -15.12 1.15
N ASN A 63 7.78 -16.06 0.90
CA ASN A 63 7.57 -17.23 0.05
C ASN A 63 6.99 -18.48 0.73
N ARG A 64 6.76 -18.52 2.05
CA ARG A 64 6.55 -19.83 2.74
C ARG A 64 5.14 -20.22 3.20
N PHE A 65 4.19 -19.30 3.41
CA PHE A 65 3.06 -19.61 4.31
C PHE A 65 1.64 -19.17 3.90
N CYS A 66 1.22 -19.51 2.67
CA CYS A 66 -0.20 -19.72 2.31
C CYS A 66 -0.38 -21.10 1.65
N PRO A 67 -1.43 -21.89 1.97
CA PRO A 67 -1.68 -23.17 1.30
C PRO A 67 -2.03 -23.02 -0.19
N GLU A 68 -1.42 -23.89 -1.01
CA GLU A 68 -1.76 -24.30 -2.38
C GLU A 68 -2.70 -23.40 -3.22
N ASP A 69 -2.14 -22.34 -3.82
CA ASP A 69 -2.59 -21.86 -5.13
C ASP A 69 -1.35 -21.52 -5.99
N PRO A 70 -1.07 -22.25 -7.08
CA PRO A 70 0.05 -21.95 -7.98
C PRO A 70 0.02 -20.55 -8.58
N SER A 71 -1.16 -19.92 -8.68
CA SER A 71 -1.29 -18.53 -9.12
C SER A 71 -0.90 -17.54 -8.01
N ALA A 72 -1.17 -17.86 -6.74
CA ALA A 72 -0.74 -17.05 -5.61
C ALA A 72 0.78 -17.06 -5.41
N ALA A 73 1.47 -18.16 -5.77
CA ALA A 73 2.93 -18.22 -5.77
C ALA A 73 3.55 -17.19 -6.74
N ALA A 74 2.96 -16.98 -7.93
CA ALA A 74 3.40 -15.96 -8.89
C ALA A 74 3.03 -14.51 -8.49
N LEU A 75 2.12 -14.34 -7.52
CA LEU A 75 1.83 -13.09 -6.82
C LEU A 75 2.78 -12.85 -5.62
N LYS A 76 3.51 -13.87 -5.18
CA LYS A 76 4.44 -13.83 -4.05
C LYS A 76 5.92 -13.91 -4.43
N GLU A 77 6.29 -14.06 -5.71
CA GLU A 77 7.68 -13.87 -6.13
C GLU A 77 8.10 -12.41 -5.87
N PRO A 78 9.15 -12.14 -5.06
CA PRO A 78 9.72 -10.81 -4.93
C PRO A 78 10.16 -10.28 -6.29
N TRP A 79 10.06 -8.96 -6.49
CA TRP A 79 10.41 -8.33 -7.77
C TRP A 79 11.84 -8.66 -8.23
N ASP A 80 12.82 -8.74 -7.31
CA ASP A 80 14.21 -9.04 -7.65
C ASP A 80 14.42 -10.48 -8.15
N GLU A 81 13.67 -11.45 -7.61
CA GLU A 81 13.62 -12.83 -8.13
C GLU A 81 12.99 -12.86 -9.52
N LYS A 82 11.88 -12.12 -9.71
CA LYS A 82 11.18 -11.99 -11.00
C LYS A 82 12.07 -11.37 -12.08
N VAL A 83 12.81 -10.31 -11.73
CA VAL A 83 13.79 -9.65 -12.60
C VAL A 83 14.90 -10.63 -12.99
N SER A 84 15.47 -11.36 -12.03
CA SER A 84 16.54 -12.33 -12.26
C SER A 84 16.08 -13.47 -13.18
N ARG A 85 14.94 -14.10 -12.85
CA ARG A 85 14.31 -15.16 -13.63
C ARG A 85 13.99 -14.74 -15.07
N ILE A 86 13.48 -13.52 -15.26
CA ILE A 86 13.19 -12.98 -16.60
C ILE A 86 14.50 -12.68 -17.34
N ARG A 87 15.51 -12.13 -16.67
CA ARG A 87 16.83 -11.81 -17.24
C ARG A 87 17.52 -13.06 -17.78
N GLU A 88 17.53 -14.14 -17.02
CA GLU A 88 18.09 -15.44 -17.43
C GLU A 88 17.41 -16.01 -18.68
N SER A 89 16.07 -15.86 -18.76
CA SER A 89 15.29 -16.29 -19.92
C SER A 89 15.36 -15.33 -21.12
N SER A 90 15.91 -14.13 -20.96
CA SER A 90 15.88 -13.08 -21.97
C SER A 90 17.08 -13.15 -22.92
N PRO A 91 16.87 -13.16 -24.26
CA PRO A 91 17.96 -13.03 -25.22
C PRO A 91 18.85 -11.81 -24.99
N TYR A 92 18.30 -10.76 -24.38
CA TYR A 92 18.98 -9.49 -24.11
C TYR A 92 19.54 -9.37 -22.68
N GLY A 93 19.34 -10.37 -21.81
CA GLY A 93 19.70 -10.29 -20.38
C GLY A 93 21.21 -10.12 -20.11
N HIS A 94 22.05 -10.51 -21.07
CA HIS A 94 23.51 -10.33 -21.04
C HIS A 94 23.96 -8.86 -21.19
N ILE A 95 23.07 -7.97 -21.68
CA ILE A 95 23.39 -6.57 -21.91
C ILE A 95 23.46 -5.82 -20.57
N LYS A 96 24.52 -5.04 -20.34
CA LYS A 96 24.72 -4.31 -19.06
C LYS A 96 23.67 -3.23 -18.80
N SER A 97 23.11 -2.62 -19.85
CA SER A 97 22.03 -1.64 -19.79
C SER A 97 20.62 -2.25 -19.83
N TRP A 98 20.50 -3.59 -19.78
CA TRP A 98 19.19 -4.25 -19.69
C TRP A 98 18.53 -3.96 -18.34
N HIS A 99 17.29 -3.50 -18.39
CA HIS A 99 16.45 -3.25 -17.22
C HIS A 99 15.03 -3.73 -17.51
N LEU A 100 14.39 -4.34 -16.51
CA LEU A 100 12.97 -4.70 -16.57
C LEU A 100 12.14 -3.59 -15.92
N VAL A 101 11.09 -3.14 -16.60
CA VAL A 101 10.12 -2.17 -16.09
C VAL A 101 8.74 -2.80 -16.15
N ALA A 102 7.94 -2.62 -15.11
CA ALA A 102 6.54 -3.00 -15.09
C ALA A 102 5.64 -1.77 -15.30
N ALA A 103 4.50 -1.98 -15.97
CA ALA A 103 3.52 -0.94 -16.24
C ALA A 103 2.12 -1.57 -16.27
N ILE A 104 1.14 -0.89 -15.67
CA ILE A 104 -0.28 -1.21 -15.80
C ILE A 104 -0.84 -0.31 -16.90
N ILE A 105 -1.46 -0.90 -17.91
CA ILE A 105 -2.15 -0.19 -18.98
C ILE A 105 -3.64 -0.19 -18.65
N LYS A 106 -4.22 0.98 -18.36
CA LYS A 106 -5.68 1.16 -18.21
C LYS A 106 -6.25 1.71 -19.52
N CYS A 107 -7.27 1.05 -20.06
CA CYS A 107 -8.01 1.45 -21.26
C CYS A 107 -9.50 1.53 -20.94
N GLY A 108 -10.15 2.64 -21.30
CA GLY A 108 -11.53 2.96 -20.93
C GLY A 108 -11.69 3.76 -19.64
N ASP A 109 -10.59 4.12 -18.97
CA ASP A 109 -10.58 4.85 -17.69
C ASP A 109 -9.90 6.22 -17.84
N ASP A 110 -10.48 7.26 -17.21
CA ASP A 110 -9.91 8.61 -17.17
C ASP A 110 -8.93 8.76 -16.00
N LEU A 111 -7.63 8.75 -16.30
CA LEU A 111 -6.58 8.84 -15.27
C LEU A 111 -6.24 10.27 -14.85
N ARG A 112 -6.87 11.31 -15.41
CA ARG A 112 -6.53 12.71 -15.11
C ARG A 112 -6.82 13.06 -13.64
N GLN A 113 -7.86 12.48 -13.05
CA GLN A 113 -8.18 12.62 -11.63
C GLN A 113 -7.12 11.95 -10.73
N GLU A 114 -6.70 10.72 -11.05
CA GLU A 114 -5.61 10.06 -10.32
C GLU A 114 -4.30 10.85 -10.44
N MET A 115 -3.99 11.36 -11.64
CA MET A 115 -2.79 12.18 -11.91
C MET A 115 -2.77 13.49 -11.09
N MET A 116 -3.92 14.13 -10.86
CA MET A 116 -4.01 15.27 -9.94
C MET A 116 -3.67 14.87 -8.50
N VAL A 117 -4.14 13.72 -8.03
CA VAL A 117 -3.82 13.23 -6.68
C VAL A 117 -2.35 12.86 -6.55
N TYR A 118 -1.74 12.27 -7.59
CA TYR A 118 -0.28 12.04 -7.64
C TYR A 118 0.52 13.33 -7.40
N GLN A 119 0.16 14.45 -8.06
CA GLN A 119 0.82 15.74 -7.85
C GLN A 119 0.65 16.28 -6.42
N VAL A 120 -0.53 16.08 -5.82
CA VAL A 120 -0.80 16.45 -4.42
C VAL A 120 -0.01 15.56 -3.44
N LEU A 121 0.10 14.25 -3.72
CA LEU A 121 0.88 13.29 -2.93
C LEU A 121 2.37 13.64 -2.92
N GLU A 122 2.97 13.89 -4.09
CA GLU A 122 4.36 14.38 -4.21
C GLU A 122 4.57 15.71 -3.46
N THR A 123 3.60 16.63 -3.56
CA THR A 123 3.68 17.93 -2.86
C THR A 123 3.59 17.77 -1.34
N LEU A 124 2.68 16.95 -0.82
CA LEU A 124 2.54 16.66 0.61
C LEU A 124 3.78 15.94 1.17
N LYS A 125 4.30 14.96 0.44
CA LYS A 125 5.56 14.28 0.78
C LYS A 125 6.72 15.28 0.90
N SER A 126 6.89 16.15 -0.11
CA SER A 126 7.88 17.23 -0.08
C SER A 126 7.71 18.19 1.12
N ILE A 127 6.46 18.50 1.52
CA ILE A 127 6.18 19.34 2.68
C ILE A 127 6.56 18.64 3.99
N TRP A 128 6.20 17.37 4.16
CA TRP A 128 6.50 16.63 5.39
C TRP A 128 7.98 16.32 5.56
N GLU A 129 8.72 16.09 4.46
CA GLU A 129 10.18 16.02 4.44
C GLU A 129 10.83 17.35 4.88
N GLN A 130 10.33 18.50 4.39
CA GLN A 130 10.81 19.84 4.77
C GLN A 130 10.56 20.16 6.25
N GLU A 131 9.35 19.85 6.74
CA GLU A 131 8.92 20.09 8.13
C GLU A 131 9.40 19.00 9.10
N ARG A 132 10.12 17.98 8.61
CA ARG A 132 10.66 16.82 9.35
C ARG A 132 9.60 16.01 10.11
N VAL A 133 8.39 15.92 9.55
CA VAL A 133 7.33 15.06 10.09
C VAL A 133 7.54 13.64 9.52
N PRO A 134 7.66 12.59 10.35
CA PRO A 134 7.92 11.22 9.89
C PRO A 134 6.63 10.54 9.39
N LEU A 135 6.03 11.14 8.37
CA LEU A 135 4.91 10.60 7.61
C LEU A 135 5.42 9.98 6.33
N TRP A 136 4.83 8.85 5.94
CA TRP A 136 5.29 8.08 4.79
C TRP A 136 4.22 8.04 3.69
N LEU A 137 4.61 8.37 2.46
CA LEU A 137 3.78 8.22 1.27
C LEU A 137 4.54 7.54 0.15
N LYS A 138 3.82 6.74 -0.63
CA LYS A 138 4.28 6.20 -1.92
C LYS A 138 3.39 6.76 -3.04
N PRO A 139 3.72 7.95 -3.59
CA PRO A 139 3.24 8.34 -4.90
C PRO A 139 3.73 7.34 -5.95
N TYR A 140 2.90 7.03 -6.94
CA TYR A 140 3.22 6.15 -8.06
C TYR A 140 3.01 6.90 -9.37
N ALA A 141 3.89 6.74 -10.35
CA ALA A 141 3.81 7.52 -11.57
C ALA A 141 2.54 7.20 -12.38
N ILE A 142 1.85 8.26 -12.83
CA ILE A 142 0.63 8.17 -13.65
C ILE A 142 0.81 9.03 -14.90
N LEU A 143 0.61 8.42 -16.06
CA LEU A 143 0.68 9.06 -17.37
C LEU A 143 -0.65 8.88 -18.10
N SER A 144 -1.49 9.91 -18.13
CA SER A 144 -2.64 9.95 -19.03
C SER A 144 -2.15 10.12 -20.47
N THR A 145 -2.49 9.18 -21.35
CA THR A 145 -2.14 9.19 -22.77
C THR A 145 -3.28 9.68 -23.66
N SER A 146 -4.52 9.50 -23.22
CA SER A 146 -5.73 10.07 -23.82
C SER A 146 -6.77 10.37 -22.72
N PRO A 147 -7.93 10.97 -23.04
CA PRO A 147 -9.01 11.19 -22.07
C PRO A 147 -9.61 9.90 -21.46
N ASP A 148 -9.31 8.75 -22.06
CA ASP A 148 -9.85 7.41 -21.76
C ASP A 148 -8.77 6.32 -21.69
N SER A 149 -7.48 6.70 -21.65
CA SER A 149 -6.39 5.72 -21.49
C SER A 149 -5.18 6.32 -20.78
N GLY A 150 -4.41 5.45 -20.15
CA GLY A 150 -3.12 5.81 -19.61
C GLY A 150 -2.35 4.64 -19.02
N ILE A 151 -1.17 4.99 -18.50
CA ILE A 151 -0.20 4.08 -17.94
C ILE A 151 0.00 4.42 -16.46
N ILE A 152 -0.01 3.40 -15.61
CA ILE A 152 0.22 3.49 -14.17
C ILE A 152 1.45 2.65 -13.83
N GLU A 153 2.35 3.20 -13.03
CA GLU A 153 3.44 2.46 -12.40
C GLU A 153 2.87 1.54 -11.30
N PRO A 154 3.05 0.21 -11.39
CA PRO A 154 2.58 -0.71 -10.34
C PRO A 154 3.43 -0.60 -9.08
N ILE A 155 2.78 -0.64 -7.92
CA ILE A 155 3.46 -0.83 -6.64
C ILE A 155 3.97 -2.27 -6.55
N LEU A 156 5.28 -2.43 -6.70
CA LEU A 156 5.98 -3.71 -6.59
C LEU A 156 5.98 -4.21 -5.13
N ASN A 157 6.12 -5.53 -4.95
CA ASN A 157 6.15 -6.20 -3.64
C ASN A 157 4.99 -5.83 -2.68
N SER A 158 3.80 -5.59 -3.24
CA SER A 158 2.61 -5.23 -2.47
C SER A 158 1.40 -6.06 -2.84
N ILE A 159 0.49 -6.23 -1.88
CA ILE A 159 -0.75 -7.02 -2.02
C ILE A 159 -1.92 -6.24 -1.40
N SER A 160 -3.12 -6.35 -1.97
CA SER A 160 -4.29 -5.69 -1.39
C SER A 160 -4.70 -6.34 -0.06
N LEU A 161 -5.21 -5.57 0.88
CA LEU A 161 -5.75 -6.09 2.14
C LEU A 161 -6.87 -7.12 1.89
N HIS A 162 -7.63 -6.92 0.81
CA HIS A 162 -8.60 -7.88 0.31
C HIS A 162 -7.97 -9.26 -0.01
N GLN A 163 -6.86 -9.27 -0.75
CA GLN A 163 -6.14 -10.50 -1.07
C GLN A 163 -5.58 -11.16 0.19
N ILE A 164 -5.03 -10.40 1.15
CA ILE A 164 -4.57 -10.94 2.44
C ILE A 164 -5.70 -11.71 3.13
N LYS A 165 -6.87 -11.07 3.32
CA LYS A 165 -8.03 -11.69 3.95
C LYS A 165 -8.50 -12.94 3.20
N LYS A 166 -8.62 -12.84 1.88
CA LYS A 166 -9.12 -13.93 1.03
C LYS A 166 -8.20 -15.16 1.01
N HIS A 167 -6.88 -14.96 0.93
CA HIS A 167 -5.90 -16.04 0.82
C HIS A 167 -5.42 -16.57 2.18
N CYS A 168 -5.38 -15.73 3.22
CA CYS A 168 -4.85 -16.12 4.52
C CYS A 168 -5.95 -16.51 5.52
N GLN A 169 -7.17 -15.96 5.39
CA GLN A 169 -8.31 -16.17 6.30
C GLN A 169 -8.01 -15.90 7.79
N ILE A 170 -7.06 -15.00 8.06
CA ILE A 170 -6.65 -14.53 9.40
C ILE A 170 -6.86 -13.03 9.52
N SER A 171 -6.85 -12.51 10.75
CA SER A 171 -6.87 -11.07 11.01
C SER A 171 -5.58 -10.38 10.53
N LEU A 172 -5.65 -9.07 10.32
CA LEU A 172 -4.48 -8.29 9.89
C LEU A 172 -3.35 -8.30 10.94
N LEU A 173 -3.70 -8.30 12.24
CA LEU A 173 -2.71 -8.41 13.32
C LEU A 173 -2.00 -9.78 13.29
N GLU A 174 -2.72 -10.88 13.12
CA GLU A 174 -2.12 -12.22 12.99
C GLU A 174 -1.23 -12.31 11.75
N TYR A 175 -1.63 -11.69 10.64
CA TYR A 175 -0.77 -11.58 9.45
C TYR A 175 0.54 -10.85 9.77
N PHE A 176 0.47 -9.69 10.44
CA PHE A 176 1.67 -8.93 10.84
C PHE A 176 2.60 -9.74 11.77
N VAL A 177 2.05 -10.45 12.76
CA VAL A 177 2.83 -11.28 13.69
C VAL A 177 3.48 -12.47 12.99
N ARG A 178 2.78 -13.07 12.00
CA ARG A 178 3.30 -14.20 11.22
C ARG A 178 4.38 -13.79 10.23
N GLU A 179 4.13 -12.72 9.47
CA GLU A 179 4.97 -12.27 8.36
C GLU A 179 6.21 -11.50 8.87
N PHE A 180 6.01 -10.47 9.70
CA PHE A 180 7.09 -9.63 10.21
C PHE A 180 7.60 -10.08 11.58
N GLY A 181 6.74 -10.67 12.41
CA GLY A 181 7.09 -11.07 13.78
C GLY A 181 7.77 -12.43 13.92
N GLY A 182 7.73 -13.28 12.89
CA GLY A 182 8.16 -14.69 13.00
C GLY A 182 7.38 -15.47 14.07
N GLY A 183 6.15 -15.03 14.39
CA GLY A 183 5.35 -15.53 15.50
C GLY A 183 5.43 -14.71 16.80
N SER A 184 6.24 -13.64 16.87
CA SER A 184 6.36 -12.78 18.06
C SER A 184 6.06 -11.30 17.79
N MET A 185 5.21 -10.71 18.65
CA MET A 185 4.95 -9.26 18.71
C MET A 185 6.11 -8.43 19.29
N SER A 186 7.13 -9.06 19.88
CA SER A 186 8.32 -8.37 20.41
C SER A 186 9.52 -8.35 19.46
N SER A 187 9.40 -8.96 18.27
CA SER A 187 10.43 -8.96 17.24
C SER A 187 10.68 -7.54 16.72
N GLU A 188 11.96 -7.16 16.56
CA GLU A 188 12.36 -5.86 15.98
C GLU A 188 11.69 -5.63 14.62
N LEU A 189 11.61 -6.67 13.77
CA LEU A 189 10.95 -6.62 12.46
C LEU A 189 9.45 -6.30 12.57
N PHE A 190 8.74 -6.88 13.55
CA PHE A 190 7.34 -6.54 13.81
C PHE A 190 7.19 -5.11 14.33
N LEU A 191 8.07 -4.67 15.24
CA LEU A 191 8.05 -3.31 15.79
C LEU A 191 8.29 -2.27 14.68
N THR A 192 9.23 -2.53 13.76
CA THR A 192 9.50 -1.70 12.57
C THR A 192 8.30 -1.70 11.62
N ALA A 193 7.77 -2.87 11.23
CA ALA A 193 6.62 -2.96 10.34
C ALA A 193 5.37 -2.27 10.92
N ARG A 194 5.14 -2.37 12.23
CA ARG A 194 4.06 -1.66 12.92
C ARG A 194 4.27 -0.14 12.93
N ASN A 195 5.50 0.34 13.11
CA ASN A 195 5.79 1.77 12.98
C ASN A 195 5.55 2.26 11.53
N ASN A 196 6.01 1.50 10.53
CA ASN A 196 5.78 1.77 9.11
C ASN A 196 4.28 1.83 8.77
N PHE A 197 3.50 0.90 9.32
CA PHE A 197 2.03 0.90 9.24
C PHE A 197 1.42 2.17 9.86
N VAL A 198 1.85 2.58 11.06
CA VAL A 198 1.36 3.80 11.73
C VAL A 198 1.68 5.06 10.91
N GLN A 199 2.92 5.21 10.45
CA GLN A 199 3.37 6.38 9.69
C GLN A 199 2.64 6.53 8.34
N SER A 200 2.47 5.42 7.62
CA SER A 200 1.74 5.40 6.35
C SER A 200 0.23 5.56 6.54
N CYS A 201 -0.36 4.91 7.55
CA CYS A 201 -1.79 5.05 7.87
C CYS A 201 -2.14 6.51 8.24
N ALA A 202 -1.32 7.18 9.05
CA ALA A 202 -1.51 8.61 9.38
C ALA A 202 -1.42 9.49 8.13
N ALA A 203 -0.43 9.24 7.27
CA ALA A 203 -0.20 10.00 6.04
C ALA A 203 -1.39 9.90 5.07
N TYR A 204 -1.81 8.67 4.74
CA TYR A 204 -2.95 8.45 3.86
C TYR A 204 -4.29 8.85 4.49
N SER A 205 -4.42 8.89 5.83
CA SER A 205 -5.58 9.47 6.51
C SER A 205 -5.70 10.97 6.27
N ILE A 206 -4.58 11.72 6.35
CA ILE A 206 -4.54 13.15 6.01
C ILE A 206 -4.89 13.36 4.52
N VAL A 207 -4.32 12.55 3.61
CA VAL A 207 -4.62 12.63 2.17
C VAL A 207 -6.11 12.40 1.90
N SER A 208 -6.69 11.33 2.45
CA SER A 208 -8.12 11.02 2.32
C SER A 208 -8.99 12.16 2.85
N TYR A 209 -8.64 12.75 3.99
CA TYR A 209 -9.35 13.89 4.56
C TYR A 209 -9.29 15.13 3.64
N LEU A 210 -8.08 15.55 3.25
CA LEU A 210 -7.85 16.76 2.47
C LEU A 210 -8.42 16.66 1.06
N MET A 211 -8.22 15.53 0.37
CA MET A 211 -8.71 15.33 -1.02
C MET A 211 -10.15 14.80 -1.09
N GLN A 212 -10.79 14.49 0.05
CA GLN A 212 -12.11 13.85 0.11
C GLN A 212 -12.19 12.60 -0.77
N VAL A 213 -11.18 11.73 -0.63
CA VAL A 213 -11.10 10.47 -1.39
C VAL A 213 -12.23 9.54 -0.97
N LYS A 214 -13.00 9.08 -1.95
CA LYS A 214 -14.12 8.14 -1.79
C LYS A 214 -13.74 6.74 -2.29
N ASP A 215 -14.66 5.80 -2.15
CA ASP A 215 -14.51 4.38 -2.48
C ASP A 215 -13.26 3.77 -1.82
N ARG A 216 -13.15 3.93 -0.48
CA ARG A 216 -12.02 3.37 0.30
C ARG A 216 -12.40 2.00 0.88
N HIS A 217 -12.15 0.95 0.10
CA HIS A 217 -12.36 -0.45 0.49
C HIS A 217 -11.05 -1.26 0.52
N ASN A 218 -11.07 -2.49 1.06
CA ASN A 218 -9.88 -3.35 1.25
C ASN A 218 -9.14 -3.70 -0.05
N GLY A 219 -9.79 -3.60 -1.22
CA GLY A 219 -9.15 -3.72 -2.54
C GLY A 219 -8.34 -2.49 -3.01
N ASN A 220 -8.60 -1.29 -2.47
CA ASN A 220 -7.94 -0.02 -2.86
C ASN A 220 -6.85 0.41 -1.86
N ILE A 221 -6.54 -0.47 -0.91
CA ILE A 221 -5.50 -0.31 0.09
C ILE A 221 -4.57 -1.52 -0.05
N LEU A 222 -3.32 -1.25 -0.42
CA LEU A 222 -2.25 -2.24 -0.49
C LEU A 222 -1.44 -2.22 0.81
N LEU A 223 -0.80 -3.34 1.10
CA LEU A 223 0.24 -3.50 2.11
C LEU A 223 1.52 -3.95 1.40
N ASP A 224 2.65 -3.28 1.68
CA ASP A 224 3.96 -3.67 1.15
C ASP A 224 4.71 -4.66 2.07
N ASN A 225 5.85 -5.15 1.57
CA ASN A 225 6.73 -6.07 2.30
C ASN A 225 7.55 -5.41 3.43
N GLU A 226 7.32 -4.14 3.74
CA GLU A 226 7.91 -3.40 4.87
C GLU A 226 6.86 -2.98 5.92
N GLY A 227 5.57 -3.28 5.68
CA GLY A 227 4.45 -2.99 6.57
C GLY A 227 3.71 -1.68 6.30
N HIS A 228 4.05 -0.93 5.24
CA HIS A 228 3.35 0.31 4.91
C HIS A 228 2.02 0.06 4.20
N LEU A 229 1.02 0.87 4.54
CA LEU A 229 -0.22 1.01 3.76
C LEU A 229 0.01 1.95 2.57
N ILE A 230 -0.54 1.57 1.40
CA ILE A 230 -0.49 2.37 0.18
C ILE A 230 -1.90 2.44 -0.40
N HIS A 231 -2.50 3.63 -0.45
CA HIS A 231 -3.79 3.82 -1.12
C HIS A 231 -3.58 3.95 -2.63
N ILE A 232 -4.43 3.26 -3.42
CA ILE A 232 -4.45 3.29 -4.88
C ILE A 232 -5.85 3.64 -5.41
N ASP A 233 -5.95 3.83 -6.73
CA ASP A 233 -7.21 4.11 -7.46
C ASP A 233 -7.95 5.34 -6.89
N PHE A 234 -7.45 6.52 -7.22
CA PHE A 234 -8.03 7.79 -6.75
C PHE A 234 -9.10 8.36 -7.71
N GLY A 235 -9.87 7.49 -8.37
CA GLY A 235 -10.87 7.89 -9.38
C GLY A 235 -12.04 8.74 -8.85
N PHE A 236 -12.27 8.78 -7.53
CA PHE A 236 -13.39 9.50 -6.90
C PHE A 236 -12.89 10.42 -5.77
N ILE A 237 -12.82 11.71 -6.05
CA ILE A 237 -12.26 12.76 -5.17
C ILE A 237 -13.08 14.05 -5.24
N LEU A 238 -12.91 14.93 -4.25
CA LEU A 238 -13.46 16.30 -4.28
C LEU A 238 -14.94 16.40 -4.69
N SER A 239 -15.77 15.50 -4.16
CA SER A 239 -17.22 15.39 -4.38
C SER A 239 -17.68 14.80 -5.73
N ASN A 240 -16.79 14.28 -6.57
CA ASN A 240 -17.15 13.44 -7.72
C ASN A 240 -17.53 12.02 -7.28
N SER A 241 -18.73 11.85 -6.70
CA SER A 241 -19.27 10.53 -6.32
C SER A 241 -20.11 9.92 -7.45
N PRO A 242 -19.85 8.67 -7.87
CA PRO A 242 -20.67 7.98 -8.86
C PRO A 242 -21.99 7.56 -8.21
N ARG A 243 -23.00 8.44 -8.34
CA ARG A 243 -24.29 8.47 -7.60
C ARG A 243 -24.15 9.09 -6.20
N ASN A 244 -25.11 9.95 -5.87
CA ASN A 244 -25.28 10.60 -4.56
C ASN A 244 -25.84 9.60 -3.53
N LEU A 245 -25.09 8.55 -3.23
CA LEU A 245 -25.56 7.48 -2.33
C LEU A 245 -25.41 7.82 -0.83
N GLY A 246 -24.67 8.87 -0.47
CA GLY A 246 -24.56 9.36 0.92
C GLY A 246 -23.93 8.39 1.93
N PHE A 247 -23.47 7.21 1.48
CA PHE A 247 -23.00 6.13 2.34
C PHE A 247 -21.54 6.24 2.80
N GLU A 248 -20.80 7.28 2.42
CA GLU A 248 -19.38 7.44 2.77
C GLU A 248 -19.06 8.84 3.31
N ASN A 249 -19.64 9.13 4.48
CA ASN A 249 -19.40 10.36 5.25
C ASN A 249 -18.17 10.27 6.18
N SER A 250 -17.45 9.14 6.16
CA SER A 250 -16.23 8.97 6.96
C SER A 250 -15.11 9.90 6.47
N PRO A 251 -14.37 10.59 7.37
CA PRO A 251 -13.23 11.43 6.98
C PRO A 251 -12.12 10.65 6.25
N PHE A 252 -11.85 9.43 6.71
CA PHE A 252 -10.95 8.45 6.14
C PHE A 252 -11.30 7.05 6.70
N LYS A 253 -10.77 5.99 6.09
CA LYS A 253 -10.99 4.62 6.54
C LYS A 253 -10.03 4.26 7.68
N LEU A 254 -10.58 3.93 8.85
CA LEU A 254 -9.86 3.38 10.00
C LEU A 254 -10.71 2.26 10.60
N THR A 255 -10.33 1.00 10.38
CA THR A 255 -11.07 -0.17 10.87
C THR A 255 -10.54 -0.61 12.23
N GLN A 256 -11.33 -1.42 12.96
CA GLN A 256 -10.85 -2.02 14.21
C GLN A 256 -9.56 -2.83 13.98
N GLU A 257 -9.46 -3.58 12.89
CA GLU A 257 -8.25 -4.35 12.54
C GLU A 257 -7.00 -3.46 12.40
N PHE A 258 -7.14 -2.22 11.91
CA PHE A 258 -6.01 -1.29 11.84
C PHE A 258 -5.60 -0.85 13.25
N VAL A 259 -6.58 -0.54 14.09
CA VAL A 259 -6.32 -0.17 15.49
C VAL A 259 -5.72 -1.35 16.27
N ASP A 260 -6.11 -2.58 15.98
CA ASP A 260 -5.56 -3.80 16.57
C ASP A 260 -4.09 -4.01 16.15
N VAL A 261 -3.72 -3.74 14.88
CA VAL A 261 -2.31 -3.69 14.43
C VAL A 261 -1.51 -2.62 15.18
N MET A 262 -2.11 -1.46 15.46
CA MET A 262 -1.50 -0.43 16.30
C MET A 262 -1.37 -0.86 17.78
N GLY A 263 -2.09 -1.90 18.23
CA GLY A 263 -2.08 -2.39 19.61
C GLY A 263 -3.28 -1.96 20.45
N GLY A 264 -4.35 -1.45 19.82
CA GLY A 264 -5.59 -1.04 20.46
C GLY A 264 -5.68 0.46 20.76
N ASN A 265 -6.90 0.95 21.01
CA ASN A 265 -7.26 2.38 21.18
C ASN A 265 -6.55 3.09 22.36
N LYS A 266 -5.83 2.36 23.21
CA LYS A 266 -5.11 2.88 24.39
C LYS A 266 -3.60 2.62 24.32
N SER A 267 -3.07 2.23 23.15
CA SER A 267 -1.65 1.97 22.96
C SER A 267 -0.87 3.24 22.64
N ASP A 268 0.41 3.26 23.00
CA ASP A 268 1.33 4.37 22.67
C ASP A 268 1.41 4.60 21.15
N MET A 269 1.29 3.53 20.35
CA MET A 269 1.32 3.60 18.89
C MET A 269 0.03 4.18 18.29
N PHE A 270 -1.12 3.97 18.93
CA PHE A 270 -2.38 4.63 18.55
C PHE A 270 -2.37 6.12 18.93
N GLU A 271 -1.82 6.48 20.09
CA GLU A 271 -1.60 7.90 20.43
C GLU A 271 -0.60 8.56 19.46
N TYR A 272 0.49 7.86 19.13
CA TYR A 272 1.46 8.31 18.14
C TYR A 272 0.84 8.52 16.74
N PHE A 273 -0.06 7.63 16.30
CA PHE A 273 -0.85 7.83 15.07
C PHE A 273 -1.62 9.16 15.08
N LYS A 274 -2.29 9.52 16.19
CA LYS A 274 -2.99 10.80 16.31
C LYS A 274 -2.03 12.00 16.31
N ILE A 275 -0.89 11.88 17.01
CA ILE A 275 0.18 12.89 17.01
C ILE A 275 0.72 13.13 15.60
N LEU A 276 0.94 12.07 14.81
CA LEU A 276 1.37 12.17 13.42
C LEU A 276 0.32 12.85 12.52
N ILE A 277 -0.98 12.57 12.71
CA ILE A 277 -2.04 13.28 11.99
C ILE A 277 -2.01 14.78 12.33
N LEU A 278 -1.89 15.13 13.61
CA LEU A 278 -1.80 16.53 14.06
C LEU A 278 -0.58 17.23 13.47
N GLN A 279 0.61 16.64 13.60
CA GLN A 279 1.86 17.21 13.05
C GLN A 279 1.79 17.36 11.52
N GLY A 280 1.26 16.37 10.81
CA GLY A 280 1.09 16.41 9.35
C GLY A 280 0.11 17.47 8.89
N LEU A 281 -0.98 17.70 9.63
CA LEU A 281 -1.93 18.79 9.36
C LEU A 281 -1.32 20.16 9.67
N VAL A 282 -0.59 20.32 10.78
CA VAL A 282 0.13 21.57 11.11
C VAL A 282 1.18 21.89 10.04
N ALA A 283 1.94 20.89 9.58
CA ALA A 283 2.86 21.03 8.45
C ALA A 283 2.12 21.45 7.16
N ALA A 284 1.03 20.76 6.80
CA ALA A 284 0.24 21.08 5.61
C ALA A 284 -0.38 22.49 5.68
N ARG A 285 -0.77 22.97 6.87
CA ARG A 285 -1.28 24.35 7.10
C ARG A 285 -0.26 25.44 6.77
N LYS A 286 1.03 25.22 7.07
CA LYS A 286 2.09 26.19 6.73
C LYS A 286 2.24 26.38 5.21
N HIS A 287 1.88 25.35 4.44
CA HIS A 287 2.04 25.30 2.97
C HIS A 287 0.69 25.29 2.23
N THR A 288 -0.40 25.76 2.87
CA THR A 288 -1.76 25.72 2.29
C THR A 288 -1.84 26.37 0.91
N GLU A 289 -1.24 27.56 0.70
CA GLU A 289 -1.31 28.22 -0.62
C GLU A 289 -0.64 27.38 -1.72
N ARG A 290 0.48 26.68 -1.45
CA ARG A 290 1.14 25.79 -2.41
C ARG A 290 0.21 24.67 -2.86
N LEU A 291 -0.54 24.09 -1.95
CA LEU A 291 -1.52 23.03 -2.22
C LEU A 291 -2.79 23.56 -2.91
N VAL A 292 -3.30 24.72 -2.48
CA VAL A 292 -4.49 25.37 -3.08
C VAL A 292 -4.20 25.78 -4.52
N THR A 293 -3.10 26.48 -4.78
CA THR A 293 -2.70 26.91 -6.13
C THR A 293 -2.42 25.72 -7.05
N LEU A 294 -1.82 24.63 -6.55
CA LEU A 294 -1.64 23.40 -7.34
C LEU A 294 -2.98 22.84 -7.81
N ILE A 295 -3.95 22.69 -6.89
CA ILE A 295 -5.28 22.20 -7.23
C ILE A 295 -6.00 23.17 -8.17
N GLU A 296 -5.94 24.48 -7.91
CA GLU A 296 -6.54 25.54 -8.75
C GLU A 296 -6.06 25.48 -10.20
N ILE A 297 -4.75 25.33 -10.43
CA ILE A 297 -4.18 25.17 -11.78
C ILE A 297 -4.71 23.88 -12.43
N LEU A 298 -4.72 22.77 -11.70
CA LEU A 298 -5.10 21.45 -12.24
C LEU A 298 -6.59 21.37 -12.60
N ILE A 299 -7.49 21.91 -11.78
CA ILE A 299 -8.95 21.88 -12.05
C ILE A 299 -9.40 22.94 -13.07
N THR A 300 -8.64 24.03 -13.22
CA THR A 300 -8.93 25.09 -14.21
C THR A 300 -8.40 24.71 -15.61
N SER A 301 -7.55 23.68 -15.72
CA SER A 301 -7.12 23.13 -17.00
C SER A 301 -8.33 22.72 -17.86
N PRO A 302 -8.38 23.07 -19.16
CA PRO A 302 -9.44 22.65 -20.09
C PRO A 302 -9.59 21.13 -20.19
N SER A 303 -8.54 20.37 -19.85
CA SER A 303 -8.59 18.90 -19.80
C SER A 303 -9.32 18.34 -18.57
N MET A 304 -9.54 19.14 -17.51
CA MET A 304 -10.10 18.70 -16.22
C MET A 304 -11.39 19.44 -15.83
N SER A 305 -11.71 20.55 -16.49
CA SER A 305 -12.94 21.31 -16.28
C SER A 305 -14.22 20.52 -16.62
N ALA A 306 -14.12 19.43 -17.38
CA ALA A 306 -15.21 18.50 -17.63
C ALA A 306 -15.43 17.51 -16.46
N CYS A 307 -14.40 17.25 -15.66
CA CYS A 307 -14.46 16.35 -14.51
C CYS A 307 -15.07 17.04 -13.29
N PHE A 308 -14.83 18.35 -13.10
CA PHE A 308 -15.26 19.08 -11.91
C PHE A 308 -16.33 20.14 -12.20
N SER A 309 -17.46 20.04 -11.52
CA SER A 309 -18.46 21.11 -11.50
C SER A 309 -18.25 22.02 -10.29
N ASN A 310 -18.53 23.33 -10.45
CA ASN A 310 -18.43 24.33 -9.37
C ASN A 310 -17.05 24.43 -8.69
N THR A 311 -16.03 24.66 -9.51
CA THR A 311 -14.61 24.87 -9.17
C THR A 311 -14.38 25.72 -7.91
N ALA A 312 -15.09 26.86 -7.79
CA ALA A 312 -14.95 27.78 -6.66
C ALA A 312 -15.41 27.16 -5.32
N SER A 313 -16.47 26.36 -5.34
CA SER A 313 -16.94 25.62 -4.15
C SER A 313 -15.96 24.53 -3.73
N ILE A 314 -15.35 23.84 -4.70
CA ILE A 314 -14.32 22.82 -4.45
C ILE A 314 -13.09 23.44 -3.79
N LEU A 315 -12.55 24.53 -4.35
CA LEU A 315 -11.38 25.23 -3.79
C LEU A 315 -11.65 25.79 -2.39
N ARG A 316 -12.82 26.42 -2.20
CA ARG A 316 -13.25 26.91 -0.88
C ARG A 316 -13.31 25.76 0.13
N SER A 317 -14.01 24.68 -0.22
CA SER A 317 -14.14 23.50 0.65
C SER A 317 -12.79 22.84 0.95
N PHE A 318 -11.86 22.83 -0.01
CA PHE A 318 -10.49 22.34 0.19
C PHE A 318 -9.72 23.23 1.17
N ARG A 319 -9.75 24.55 0.98
CA ARG A 319 -9.12 25.55 1.85
C ARG A 319 -9.71 25.52 3.28
N ASP A 320 -11.02 25.37 3.41
CA ASP A 320 -11.72 25.28 4.70
C ASP A 320 -11.27 24.06 5.52
N ARG A 321 -10.88 22.93 4.88
CA ARG A 321 -10.36 21.73 5.56
C ARG A 321 -8.99 21.91 6.22
N PHE A 322 -8.25 22.98 5.94
CA PHE A 322 -7.01 23.31 6.65
C PHE A 322 -7.27 24.00 8.00
N HIS A 323 -8.50 24.42 8.29
CA HIS A 323 -8.89 25.05 9.57
C HIS A 323 -7.94 26.18 10.01
N MET A 324 -7.59 27.08 9.08
CA MET A 324 -6.62 28.15 9.32
C MET A 324 -6.97 29.06 10.52
N ASN A 325 -8.26 29.13 10.86
CA ASN A 325 -8.78 29.91 11.99
C ASN A 325 -8.66 29.20 13.36
N MET A 326 -8.27 27.91 13.40
CA MET A 326 -8.13 27.14 14.64
C MET A 326 -6.71 27.22 15.21
N THR A 327 -6.61 27.33 16.54
CA THR A 327 -5.36 27.10 17.29
C THR A 327 -4.91 25.64 17.21
N GLU A 328 -3.66 25.34 17.58
CA GLU A 328 -3.17 23.95 17.60
C GLU A 328 -3.93 23.06 18.60
N GLN A 329 -4.36 23.61 19.76
CA GLN A 329 -5.19 22.88 20.73
C GLN A 329 -6.58 22.54 20.16
N GLN A 330 -7.21 23.46 19.42
CA GLN A 330 -8.47 23.19 18.74
C GLN A 330 -8.29 22.19 17.59
N LEU A 331 -7.16 22.25 16.88
CA LEU A 331 -6.82 21.28 15.84
C LEU A 331 -6.59 19.87 16.43
N GLN A 332 -6.00 19.75 17.62
CA GLN A 332 -5.86 18.48 18.33
C GLN A 332 -7.23 17.87 18.66
N GLN A 333 -8.15 18.65 19.25
CA GLN A 333 -9.52 18.22 19.52
C GLN A 333 -10.27 17.82 18.24
N HIS A 334 -10.03 18.54 17.14
CA HIS A 334 -10.56 18.19 15.83
C HIS A 334 -9.99 16.87 15.30
N VAL A 335 -8.69 16.61 15.47
CA VAL A 335 -8.06 15.33 15.10
C VAL A 335 -8.63 14.17 15.91
N ASP A 336 -8.77 14.31 17.23
CA ASP A 336 -9.43 13.29 18.07
C ASP A 336 -10.86 13.01 17.56
N THR A 337 -11.64 14.06 17.25
CA THR A 337 -13.00 13.96 16.70
C THR A 337 -13.03 13.24 15.33
N LEU A 338 -12.07 13.53 14.44
CA LEU A 338 -11.96 12.85 13.14
C LEU A 338 -11.67 11.36 13.32
N VAL A 339 -10.74 11.01 14.20
CA VAL A 339 -10.34 9.62 14.48
C VAL A 339 -11.49 8.83 15.11
N ASP A 340 -12.18 9.39 16.10
CA ASP A 340 -13.35 8.76 16.72
C ASP A 340 -14.49 8.55 15.72
N THR A 341 -14.74 9.54 14.84
CA THR A 341 -15.74 9.44 13.76
C THR A 341 -15.39 8.33 12.77
N SER A 342 -14.11 8.21 12.40
CA SER A 342 -13.63 7.19 11.48
C SER A 342 -13.73 5.77 12.05
N ILE A 343 -13.40 5.55 13.33
CA ILE A 343 -13.50 4.23 14.00
C ILE A 343 -14.96 3.77 14.11
N HIS A 344 -15.86 4.68 14.53
CA HIS A 344 -17.26 4.36 14.77
C HIS A 344 -18.13 4.43 13.50
N SER A 345 -17.50 4.58 12.33
CA SER A 345 -18.17 4.70 11.03
C SER A 345 -18.92 3.42 10.64
N ILE A 346 -20.20 3.35 11.03
CA ILE A 346 -21.15 2.32 10.57
C ILE A 346 -21.22 2.33 9.03
N THR A 347 -21.11 3.50 8.42
CA THR A 347 -21.03 3.72 6.97
C THR A 347 -19.86 2.97 6.33
N THR A 348 -18.65 2.97 6.91
CA THR A 348 -17.53 2.16 6.38
C THR A 348 -17.83 0.65 6.44
N LYS A 349 -18.43 0.15 7.53
CA LYS A 349 -18.80 -1.27 7.65
C LYS A 349 -19.90 -1.67 6.66
N LEU A 350 -20.90 -0.81 6.44
CA LEU A 350 -21.95 -1.01 5.45
C LEU A 350 -21.40 -0.94 4.02
N TYR A 351 -20.42 -0.07 3.76
CA TYR A 351 -19.79 0.05 2.45
C TYR A 351 -18.89 -1.14 2.12
N ASP A 352 -18.06 -1.60 3.07
CA ASP A 352 -17.31 -2.85 2.93
C ASP A 352 -18.26 -4.04 2.72
N GLY A 353 -19.39 -4.08 3.45
CA GLY A 353 -20.45 -5.08 3.22
C GLY A 353 -21.07 -4.98 1.82
N PHE A 354 -21.35 -3.79 1.31
CA PHE A 354 -21.86 -3.58 -0.05
C PHE A 354 -20.84 -4.02 -1.12
N GLN A 355 -19.56 -3.69 -0.93
CA GLN A 355 -18.46 -4.11 -1.81
C GLN A 355 -18.22 -5.63 -1.75
N TYR A 356 -18.41 -6.24 -0.59
CA TYR A 356 -18.45 -7.69 -0.44
C TYR A 356 -19.61 -8.32 -1.24
N PHE A 357 -20.85 -7.84 -1.07
CA PHE A 357 -22.02 -8.39 -1.78
C PHE A 357 -22.02 -8.14 -3.29
N THR A 358 -21.47 -7.01 -3.77
CA THR A 358 -21.53 -6.63 -5.19
C THR A 358 -20.30 -7.01 -6.00
N ASN A 359 -19.11 -6.91 -5.40
CA ASN A 359 -17.82 -7.13 -6.07
C ASN A 359 -16.99 -8.28 -5.45
N GLY A 360 -17.48 -8.93 -4.38
CA GLY A 360 -16.78 -10.02 -3.71
C GLY A 360 -15.59 -9.58 -2.86
N ILE A 361 -15.52 -8.30 -2.48
CA ILE A 361 -14.39 -7.71 -1.75
C ILE A 361 -14.54 -7.94 -0.23
N PHE A 362 -13.87 -8.99 0.27
CA PHE A 362 -13.57 -9.22 1.70
C PHE A 362 -12.65 -8.14 2.29
#